data_AF-A0A396AGW1-F1
#
_entry.id   AF-A0A396AGW1-F1
#
_cell.length_a   1.000
_cell.length_b   1.000
_cell.length_c   1.000
_cell.angle_alpha   90.00
_cell.angle_beta   90.00
_cell.angle_gamma   90.00
#
_symmetry.space_group_name_H-M   'P 1'
#
loop_
_entity.id
_entity.type
_entity.pdbx_description
1 polymer ?
#
loop_
_entity_poly.entity_id
_entity_poly.type
_entity_poly.pdbx_seq_one_letter_code
_entity_poly.pdbx_strand_id
1 'polypeptide(L)'
;MKLDKEQQKHFAEAIRNASKKKGFKVKGCSIYVLEGNAFIHCDYFVDSQKMFYRIYIKNYEYDDIFWKVLQMPSNSKQADSLRAVGAFKAPSILIEKGEVELTENYEELAESLVELIMECSHDFMKNYDIDEYVVNNAEGMNIDILKYLAYIHMNRVNESQVIAEEAIKSGKVGSFKNEGKSFFEWAIMAE
;
A
#
# COMPACT_ATOMS: atom_id res chain seq x y z
N MET A 1 6.16 -10.59 26.63
CA MET A 1 6.23 -9.29 27.33
C MET A 1 6.12 -8.18 26.29
N LYS A 2 5.37 -7.09 26.52
CA LYS A 2 5.37 -5.96 25.55
C LYS A 2 6.69 -5.20 25.67
N LEU A 3 7.19 -4.65 24.56
CA LEU A 3 8.35 -3.75 24.59
C LEU A 3 8.04 -2.54 25.47
N ASP A 4 8.99 -2.15 26.32
CA ASP A 4 8.91 -0.88 27.04
C ASP A 4 9.16 0.32 26.10
N LYS A 5 9.05 1.54 26.64
CA LYS A 5 9.18 2.77 25.84
C LYS A 5 10.58 2.98 25.27
N GLU A 6 11.63 2.59 25.99
CA GLU A 6 13.01 2.75 25.52
C GLU A 6 13.31 1.72 24.43
N GLN A 7 12.86 0.48 24.62
CA GLN A 7 12.95 -0.57 23.60
C GLN A 7 12.22 -0.19 22.31
N GLN A 8 11.00 0.36 22.42
CA GLN A 8 10.25 0.87 21.26
C GLN A 8 11.00 1.99 20.53
N LYS A 9 11.64 2.89 21.27
CA LYS A 9 12.41 4.00 20.69
C LYS A 9 13.66 3.50 19.96
N HIS A 10 14.43 2.61 20.59
CA HIS A 10 15.61 2.00 19.96
C HIS A 10 15.24 1.23 18.70
N PHE A 11 14.18 0.42 18.75
CA PHE A 11 13.72 -0.31 17.57
C PHE A 11 13.27 0.63 16.44
N ALA A 12 12.53 1.70 16.76
CA ALA A 12 12.15 2.70 15.76
C ALA A 12 13.36 3.45 15.17
N GLU A 13 14.41 3.69 15.96
CA GLU A 13 15.66 4.29 15.48
C GLU A 13 16.43 3.34 14.56
N ALA A 14 16.52 2.05 14.90
CA ALA A 14 17.12 1.02 14.06
C ALA A 14 16.43 0.94 12.69
N ILE A 15 15.09 0.89 12.66
CA ILE A 15 14.30 0.88 11.42
C ILE A 15 14.59 2.13 10.57
N ARG A 16 14.57 3.32 11.17
CA ARG A 16 14.86 4.58 10.46
C ARG A 16 16.26 4.58 9.86
N ASN A 17 17.25 4.11 10.61
CA ASN A 17 18.64 4.07 10.17
C ASN A 17 18.84 3.09 9.02
N ALA A 18 18.35 1.85 9.16
CA ALA A 18 18.41 0.83 8.10
C ALA A 18 17.69 1.29 6.82
N SER A 19 16.47 1.81 6.97
CA SER A 19 15.67 2.33 5.85
C SER A 19 16.41 3.45 5.10
N LYS A 20 16.96 4.43 5.83
CA LYS A 20 17.66 5.57 5.24
C LYS A 20 18.91 5.15 4.47
N LYS A 21 19.66 4.14 4.95
CA LYS A 21 20.85 3.60 4.26
C LYS A 21 20.53 3.09 2.85
N LYS A 22 19.31 2.58 2.64
CA LYS A 22 18.84 2.01 1.37
C LYS A 22 17.91 2.96 0.58
N GLY A 23 17.76 4.21 1.01
CA GLY A 23 16.94 5.22 0.32
C GLY A 23 15.45 5.21 0.66
N PHE A 24 15.00 4.37 1.60
CA PHE A 24 13.62 4.35 2.05
C PHE A 24 13.32 5.50 3.02
N LYS A 25 12.06 5.94 3.00
CA LYS A 25 11.48 6.88 3.97
C LYS A 25 10.68 6.11 5.01
N VAL A 26 10.54 6.68 6.21
CA VAL A 26 9.77 6.07 7.30
C VAL A 26 8.77 7.09 7.86
N LYS A 27 7.53 6.66 8.07
CA LYS A 27 6.49 7.44 8.74
C LYS A 27 5.67 6.51 9.64
N GLY A 28 5.64 6.78 10.95
CA GLY A 28 4.99 5.89 11.89
C GLY A 28 5.63 4.50 11.84
N CYS A 29 4.82 3.46 11.72
CA CYS A 29 5.28 2.08 11.54
C CYS A 29 5.22 1.62 10.07
N SER A 30 5.48 2.54 9.13
CA SER A 30 5.50 2.25 7.70
C SER A 30 6.82 2.71 7.08
N ILE A 31 7.44 1.80 6.32
CA ILE A 31 8.64 2.01 5.51
C ILE A 31 8.18 2.10 4.05
N TYR A 32 8.66 3.06 3.27
CA TYR A 32 8.21 3.22 1.88
C TYR A 32 9.26 3.84 0.97
N VAL A 33 9.17 3.51 -0.31
CA VAL A 33 10.01 4.04 -1.40
C VAL A 33 9.21 4.09 -2.70
N LEU A 34 9.60 5.00 -3.59
CA LEU A 34 9.15 5.04 -4.97
C LEU A 34 10.31 4.61 -5.86
N GLU A 35 10.15 3.49 -6.57
CA GLU A 35 11.12 2.99 -7.55
C GLU A 35 10.49 2.98 -8.93
N GLY A 36 10.95 3.87 -9.83
CA GLY A 36 10.25 4.09 -11.09
C GLY A 36 8.81 4.57 -10.84
N ASN A 37 7.82 3.79 -11.30
CA ASN A 37 6.41 4.02 -11.04
C ASN A 37 5.83 3.12 -9.93
N ALA A 38 6.64 2.24 -9.33
CA ALA A 38 6.21 1.33 -8.29
C ALA A 38 6.35 1.99 -6.91
N PHE A 39 5.23 2.17 -6.22
CA PHE A 39 5.20 2.59 -4.83
C PHE A 39 5.21 1.36 -3.92
N ILE A 40 6.35 1.13 -3.27
CA ILE A 40 6.58 0.01 -2.37
C ILE A 40 6.43 0.51 -0.93
N HIS A 41 5.66 -0.21 -0.12
CA HIS A 41 5.59 0.09 1.30
C HIS A 41 5.46 -1.17 2.15
N CYS A 42 5.99 -1.11 3.35
CA CYS A 42 5.86 -2.14 4.36
C CYS A 42 5.28 -1.55 5.63
N ASP A 43 4.15 -2.10 6.07
CA ASP A 43 3.59 -1.81 7.38
C ASP A 43 4.08 -2.87 8.36
N TYR A 44 4.57 -2.44 9.53
CA TYR A 44 4.96 -3.35 10.59
C TYR A 44 4.32 -2.97 11.92
N PHE A 45 4.15 -3.93 12.82
CA PHE A 45 3.74 -3.68 14.19
C PHE A 45 4.33 -4.72 15.12
N VAL A 46 4.44 -4.37 16.40
CA VAL A 46 4.97 -5.24 17.43
C VAL A 46 3.87 -5.65 18.38
N ASP A 47 3.71 -6.96 18.59
CA ASP A 47 2.89 -7.51 19.67
C ASP A 47 3.64 -8.65 20.37
N SER A 48 3.69 -8.60 21.70
CA SER A 48 4.13 -9.70 22.55
C SER A 48 5.47 -10.35 22.15
N GLN A 49 6.49 -9.53 21.83
CA GLN A 49 7.83 -9.91 21.34
C GLN A 49 7.90 -10.40 19.89
N LYS A 50 6.83 -10.30 19.11
CA LYS A 50 6.86 -10.54 17.67
C LYS A 50 6.71 -9.23 16.90
N MET A 51 7.51 -9.07 15.87
CA MET A 51 7.26 -8.10 14.81
C MET A 51 6.48 -8.78 13.70
N PHE A 52 5.33 -8.23 13.37
CA PHE A 52 4.56 -8.60 12.19
C PHE A 52 4.82 -7.57 11.10
N TYR A 53 4.94 -8.03 9.86
CA TYR A 53 5.16 -7.16 8.71
C TYR A 53 4.28 -7.56 7.53
N ARG A 54 3.99 -6.58 6.67
CA ARG A 54 3.26 -6.76 5.41
C ARG A 54 3.85 -5.85 4.36
N ILE A 55 4.34 -6.44 3.27
CA ILE A 55 5.00 -5.75 2.17
C ILE A 55 4.02 -5.64 1.01
N TYR A 56 3.90 -4.44 0.48
CA TYR A 56 2.93 -4.06 -0.51
C TYR A 56 3.56 -3.32 -1.67
N ILE A 57 2.93 -3.44 -2.85
CA ILE A 57 3.29 -2.70 -4.05
C ILE A 57 2.03 -2.20 -4.78
N LYS A 58 2.11 -1.03 -5.40
CA LYS A 58 1.09 -0.50 -6.33
C LYS A 58 1.73 0.47 -7.32
N ASN A 59 1.05 0.75 -8.42
CA ASN A 59 1.42 1.86 -9.30
C ASN A 59 1.21 3.17 -8.53
N TYR A 60 2.17 4.08 -8.61
CA TYR A 60 2.18 5.33 -7.86
C TYR A 60 0.93 6.17 -8.18
N GLU A 61 0.52 6.21 -9.45
CA GLU A 61 -0.63 6.98 -9.94
C GLU A 61 -1.98 6.45 -9.46
N TYR A 62 -2.05 5.24 -8.90
CA TYR A 62 -3.30 4.70 -8.36
C TYR A 62 -3.91 5.60 -7.29
N ASP A 63 -3.10 6.20 -6.42
CA ASP A 63 -3.62 7.14 -5.42
C ASP A 63 -4.18 8.42 -6.06
N ASP A 64 -3.58 8.90 -7.15
CA ASP A 64 -4.08 10.10 -7.85
C ASP A 64 -5.42 9.85 -8.52
N ILE A 65 -5.56 8.70 -9.19
CA ILE A 65 -6.85 8.26 -9.75
C ILE A 65 -7.86 8.07 -8.63
N PHE A 66 -7.48 7.40 -7.55
CA PHE A 66 -8.35 7.11 -6.41
C PHE A 66 -8.87 8.40 -5.74
N TRP A 67 -7.99 9.36 -5.50
CA TRP A 67 -8.35 10.65 -4.91
C TRP A 67 -9.17 11.50 -5.87
N LYS A 68 -8.90 11.47 -7.17
CA LYS A 68 -9.72 12.15 -8.16
C LYS A 68 -11.16 11.61 -8.15
N VAL A 69 -11.34 10.30 -8.15
CA VAL A 69 -12.67 9.66 -8.09
C VAL A 69 -13.41 10.12 -6.83
N LEU A 70 -12.77 10.02 -5.67
CA LEU A 70 -13.39 10.43 -4.40
C LEU A 70 -13.50 11.94 -4.17
N GLN A 71 -13.31 12.79 -5.18
CA GLN A 71 -13.41 14.25 -5.05
C GLN A 71 -12.40 14.86 -4.05
N MET A 72 -11.20 14.29 -3.97
CA MET A 72 -10.10 14.75 -3.10
C MET A 72 -8.78 15.03 -3.87
N PRO A 73 -8.77 15.68 -5.04
CA PRO A 73 -7.57 15.84 -5.86
C PRO A 73 -6.45 16.66 -5.20
N SER A 74 -6.74 17.41 -4.13
CA SER A 74 -5.72 18.11 -3.34
C SER A 74 -4.75 17.18 -2.63
N ASN A 75 -5.13 15.91 -2.38
CA ASN A 75 -4.27 14.91 -1.76
C ASN A 75 -3.05 14.56 -2.61
N SER A 76 -3.15 14.68 -3.93
CA SER A 76 -2.02 14.49 -4.86
C SER A 76 -0.85 15.45 -4.62
N LYS A 77 -1.09 16.58 -3.94
CA LYS A 77 -0.08 17.58 -3.60
C LYS A 77 0.55 17.36 -2.22
N GLN A 78 0.08 16.37 -1.47
CA GLN A 78 0.60 16.05 -0.14
C GLN A 78 1.88 15.20 -0.26
N ALA A 79 2.62 15.07 0.85
CA ALA A 79 3.82 14.24 0.88
C ALA A 79 3.50 12.75 0.63
N ASP A 80 4.40 12.04 -0.05
CA ASP A 80 4.29 10.61 -0.38
C ASP A 80 3.91 9.72 0.82
N SER A 81 4.25 10.14 2.03
CA SER A 81 3.80 9.45 3.25
C SER A 81 2.29 9.23 3.30
N LEU A 82 1.48 10.10 2.68
CA LEU A 82 0.03 9.92 2.60
C LEU A 82 -0.35 8.67 1.80
N ARG A 83 0.42 8.32 0.76
CA ARG A 83 0.25 7.09 -0.02
C ARG A 83 0.66 5.83 0.74
N ALA A 84 1.52 5.98 1.77
CA ALA A 84 1.91 4.90 2.68
C ALA A 84 0.93 4.74 3.86
N VAL A 85 0.62 5.82 4.58
CA VAL A 85 -0.08 5.75 5.89
C VAL A 85 -1.49 6.35 5.88
N GLY A 86 -1.94 6.90 4.75
CA GLY A 86 -3.26 7.54 4.65
C GLY A 86 -4.39 6.55 4.88
N ALA A 87 -5.42 6.97 5.63
CA ALA A 87 -6.65 6.19 5.79
C ALA A 87 -7.47 6.14 4.49
N PHE A 88 -7.39 7.21 3.69
CA PHE A 88 -8.01 7.32 2.38
C PHE A 88 -6.90 7.31 1.33
N LYS A 89 -6.42 6.13 0.97
CA LYS A 89 -5.44 5.87 -0.09
C LYS A 89 -5.90 4.70 -0.94
N ALA A 90 -5.39 4.58 -2.15
CA ALA A 90 -5.64 3.43 -3.01
C ALA A 90 -5.17 2.13 -2.34
N PRO A 91 -5.91 1.01 -2.52
CA PRO A 91 -5.46 -0.31 -2.12
C PRO A 91 -4.15 -0.70 -2.82
N SER A 92 -3.49 -1.74 -2.35
CA SER A 92 -2.20 -2.20 -2.88
C SER A 92 -2.15 -3.72 -2.89
N ILE A 93 -1.30 -4.26 -3.75
CA ILE A 93 -1.04 -5.70 -3.83
C ILE A 93 -0.20 -6.08 -2.61
N LEU A 94 -0.65 -7.07 -1.83
CA LEU A 94 0.17 -7.69 -0.80
C LEU A 94 1.09 -8.70 -1.47
N ILE A 95 2.40 -8.47 -1.41
CA ILE A 95 3.40 -9.36 -2.02
C ILE A 95 4.05 -10.30 -1.02
N GLU A 96 4.15 -9.90 0.25
CA GLU A 96 4.70 -10.75 1.32
C GLU A 96 4.16 -10.33 2.68
N LYS A 97 4.02 -11.28 3.61
CA LYS A 97 3.73 -11.01 5.03
C LYS A 97 4.36 -12.07 5.91
N GLY A 98 4.74 -11.67 7.11
CA GLY A 98 5.28 -12.62 8.07
C GLY A 98 5.33 -12.09 9.49
N GLU A 99 5.91 -12.91 10.34
CA GLU A 99 6.25 -12.59 11.71
C GLU A 99 7.70 -12.98 11.99
N VAL A 100 8.38 -12.18 12.81
CA VAL A 100 9.74 -12.45 13.27
C VAL A 100 9.79 -12.20 14.76
N GLU A 101 10.45 -13.09 15.50
CA GLU A 101 10.73 -12.87 16.92
C GLU A 101 11.66 -11.67 17.11
N LEU A 102 11.35 -10.81 18.07
CA LEU A 102 12.21 -9.70 18.44
C LEU A 102 13.42 -10.22 19.19
N THR A 103 14.59 -10.03 18.61
CA THR A 103 15.87 -10.23 19.29
C THR A 103 16.27 -8.95 20.02
N GLU A 104 17.32 -8.99 20.85
CA GLU A 104 17.91 -7.78 21.42
C GLU A 104 18.72 -6.98 20.38
N ASN A 105 19.00 -7.56 19.21
CA ASN A 105 19.71 -6.90 18.11
C ASN A 105 18.74 -6.26 17.11
N TYR A 106 18.22 -5.09 17.47
CA TYR A 106 17.25 -4.37 16.67
C TYR A 106 17.81 -3.88 15.34
N GLU A 107 19.10 -3.56 15.26
CA GLU A 107 19.79 -3.14 14.05
C GLU A 107 19.79 -4.24 12.99
N GLU A 108 20.16 -5.47 13.37
CA GLU A 108 20.17 -6.62 12.47
C GLU A 108 18.76 -6.96 11.97
N LEU A 109 17.76 -6.91 12.86
CA LEU A 109 16.37 -7.14 12.49
C LEU A 109 15.86 -6.07 11.51
N ALA A 110 16.20 -4.81 11.75
CA ALA A 110 15.81 -3.70 10.89
C ALA A 110 16.46 -3.78 9.51
N GLU A 111 17.76 -4.14 9.44
CA GLU A 111 18.47 -4.35 8.18
C GLU A 111 17.86 -5.53 7.40
N SER A 112 17.58 -6.65 8.07
CA SER A 112 16.94 -7.82 7.47
C SER A 112 15.55 -7.49 6.88
N LEU A 113 14.74 -6.70 7.60
CA LEU A 113 13.41 -6.30 7.10
C LEU A 113 13.54 -5.44 5.82
N VAL A 114 14.46 -4.47 5.81
CA VAL A 114 14.64 -3.60 4.64
C VAL A 114 15.17 -4.39 3.44
N GLU A 115 16.07 -5.35 3.66
CA GLU A 115 16.57 -6.23 2.60
C GLU A 115 15.46 -7.14 2.05
N LEU A 116 14.60 -7.68 2.92
CA LEU A 116 13.43 -8.45 2.49
C LEU A 116 12.46 -7.61 1.64
N ILE A 117 12.21 -6.35 2.01
CA ILE A 117 11.36 -5.45 1.21
C ILE A 117 11.93 -5.29 -0.20
N MET A 118 13.24 -5.09 -0.32
CA MET A 118 13.91 -4.99 -1.62
C MET A 118 13.82 -6.30 -2.40
N GLU A 119 14.14 -7.43 -1.78
CA GLU A 119 14.10 -8.74 -2.43
C GLU A 119 12.71 -9.07 -2.99
N CYS A 120 11.67 -8.98 -2.14
CA CYS A 120 10.30 -9.27 -2.56
C CYS A 120 9.81 -8.32 -3.65
N SER A 121 10.10 -7.02 -3.54
CA SER A 121 9.63 -6.04 -4.53
C SER A 121 10.37 -6.15 -5.87
N HIS A 122 11.68 -6.41 -5.84
CA HIS A 122 12.46 -6.62 -7.05
C HIS A 122 12.10 -7.92 -7.76
N ASP A 123 11.86 -9.01 -7.01
CA ASP A 123 11.37 -10.26 -7.60
C ASP A 123 9.98 -10.07 -8.22
N PHE A 124 9.07 -9.36 -7.54
CA PHE A 124 7.75 -9.03 -8.09
C PHE A 124 7.87 -8.26 -9.42
N MET A 125 8.62 -7.16 -9.43
CA MET A 125 8.77 -6.31 -10.62
C MET A 125 9.56 -6.97 -11.76
N LYS A 126 10.38 -7.97 -11.46
CA LYS A 126 11.07 -8.78 -12.49
C LYS A 126 10.12 -9.74 -13.20
N ASN A 127 9.12 -10.26 -12.49
CA ASN A 127 8.25 -11.32 -12.99
C ASN A 127 6.89 -10.79 -13.49
N TYR A 128 6.46 -9.61 -13.06
CA TYR A 128 5.11 -9.10 -13.31
C TYR A 128 5.08 -7.60 -13.63
N ASP A 129 4.18 -7.22 -14.54
CA ASP A 129 3.66 -5.86 -14.62
C ASP A 129 2.57 -5.66 -13.55
N ILE A 130 2.55 -4.48 -12.90
CA ILE A 130 1.64 -4.20 -11.79
C ILE A 130 0.18 -4.18 -12.24
N ASP A 131 -0.14 -3.54 -13.37
CA ASP A 131 -1.53 -3.44 -13.84
C ASP A 131 -2.04 -4.81 -14.30
N GLU A 132 -1.23 -5.53 -15.06
CA GLU A 132 -1.56 -6.88 -15.53
C GLU A 132 -1.72 -7.86 -14.36
N TYR A 133 -0.88 -7.77 -13.34
CA TYR A 133 -1.02 -8.58 -12.12
C TYR A 133 -2.32 -8.28 -11.39
N VAL A 134 -2.70 -7.00 -11.26
CA VAL A 134 -3.96 -6.62 -10.61
C VAL A 134 -5.16 -7.23 -11.33
N VAL A 135 -5.18 -7.15 -12.66
CA VAL A 135 -6.31 -7.66 -13.43
C VAL A 135 -6.45 -9.18 -13.32
N ASN A 136 -5.32 -9.90 -13.40
CA ASN A 136 -5.33 -11.34 -13.59
C ASN A 136 -5.13 -12.16 -12.30
N ASN A 137 -4.42 -11.62 -11.31
CA ASN A 137 -3.91 -12.40 -10.18
C ASN A 137 -4.24 -11.81 -8.81
N ALA A 138 -4.53 -10.50 -8.70
CA ALA A 138 -4.74 -9.90 -7.39
C ALA A 138 -6.06 -10.40 -6.74
N GLU A 139 -5.98 -10.63 -5.44
CA GLU A 139 -7.08 -11.12 -4.60
C GLU A 139 -7.15 -10.31 -3.30
N GLY A 140 -8.26 -10.47 -2.57
CA GLY A 140 -8.45 -9.90 -1.24
C GLY A 140 -9.43 -8.74 -1.18
N MET A 141 -9.34 -7.95 -0.11
CA MET A 141 -10.27 -6.85 0.15
C MET A 141 -10.03 -5.68 -0.81
N ASN A 142 -11.11 -5.03 -1.26
CA ASN A 142 -11.07 -3.90 -2.19
C ASN A 142 -10.44 -4.25 -3.56
N ILE A 143 -10.45 -5.53 -3.96
CA ILE A 143 -9.93 -5.96 -5.25
C ILE A 143 -10.63 -5.28 -6.43
N ASP A 144 -11.93 -5.06 -6.34
CA ASP A 144 -12.69 -4.37 -7.40
C ASP A 144 -12.19 -2.93 -7.57
N ILE A 145 -11.85 -2.24 -6.48
CA ILE A 145 -11.26 -0.89 -6.54
C ILE A 145 -9.88 -0.97 -7.19
N LEU A 146 -9.06 -1.93 -6.78
CA LEU A 146 -7.73 -2.09 -7.36
C LEU A 146 -7.80 -2.37 -8.87
N LYS A 147 -8.70 -3.25 -9.32
CA LYS A 147 -8.95 -3.54 -10.74
C LYS A 147 -9.48 -2.33 -11.51
N TYR A 148 -10.40 -1.56 -10.92
CA TYR A 148 -10.85 -0.30 -11.50
C TYR A 148 -9.67 0.65 -11.76
N LEU A 149 -8.80 0.83 -10.76
CA LEU A 149 -7.63 1.71 -10.87
C LEU A 149 -6.65 1.23 -11.95
N ALA A 150 -6.38 -0.08 -12.02
CA ALA A 150 -5.55 -0.68 -13.06
C ALA A 150 -6.13 -0.43 -14.46
N TYR A 151 -7.43 -0.65 -14.65
CA TYR A 151 -8.07 -0.37 -15.94
C TYR A 151 -8.01 1.11 -16.33
N ILE A 152 -8.24 2.02 -15.39
CA ILE A 152 -8.08 3.46 -15.67
C ILE A 152 -6.64 3.80 -16.05
N HIS A 153 -5.65 3.29 -15.31
CA HIS A 153 -4.23 3.55 -15.58
C HIS A 153 -3.81 3.01 -16.96
N MET A 154 -4.35 1.87 -17.38
CA MET A 154 -4.18 1.30 -18.72
C MET A 154 -5.02 1.99 -19.83
N ASN A 155 -5.76 3.07 -19.52
CA ASN A 155 -6.72 3.73 -20.43
C ASN A 155 -7.85 2.81 -20.94
N ARG A 156 -8.24 1.81 -20.16
CA ARG A 156 -9.31 0.83 -20.43
C ARG A 156 -10.59 1.22 -19.70
N VAL A 157 -11.14 2.38 -20.07
CA VAL A 157 -12.26 3.03 -19.35
C VAL A 157 -13.51 2.14 -19.33
N ASN A 158 -13.85 1.49 -20.44
CA ASN A 158 -15.04 0.65 -20.52
C ASN A 158 -14.98 -0.52 -19.53
N GLU A 159 -13.83 -1.18 -19.40
CA GLU A 159 -13.64 -2.25 -18.43
C GLU A 159 -13.71 -1.76 -16.99
N SER A 160 -13.21 -0.55 -16.72
CA SER A 160 -13.34 0.07 -15.39
C SER A 160 -14.81 0.33 -15.03
N GLN A 161 -15.64 0.77 -15.99
CA GLN A 161 -17.08 1.02 -15.76
C GLN A 161 -17.81 -0.26 -15.41
N VAL A 162 -17.54 -1.35 -16.13
CA VAL A 162 -18.15 -2.67 -15.84
C VAL A 162 -17.86 -3.09 -14.40
N ILE A 163 -16.62 -2.92 -13.93
CA ILE A 163 -16.27 -3.20 -12.53
C ILE A 163 -17.08 -2.33 -11.55
N ALA A 164 -17.22 -1.04 -11.83
CA ALA A 164 -17.97 -0.13 -10.95
C ALA A 164 -19.47 -0.47 -10.89
N GLU A 165 -20.09 -0.74 -12.04
CA GLU A 165 -21.50 -1.12 -12.14
C GLU A 165 -21.79 -2.45 -11.44
N GLU A 166 -20.95 -3.45 -11.64
CA GLU A 166 -21.07 -4.76 -10.98
C GLU A 166 -20.87 -4.65 -9.46
N ALA A 167 -19.92 -3.84 -9.00
CA ALA A 167 -19.69 -3.59 -7.58
C ALA A 167 -20.91 -2.91 -6.93
N ILE A 168 -21.52 -1.93 -7.59
CA ILE A 168 -22.76 -1.29 -7.11
C ILE A 168 -23.91 -2.29 -7.07
N LYS A 169 -24.13 -3.04 -8.16
CA LYS A 169 -25.22 -4.02 -8.27
C LYS A 169 -25.12 -5.14 -7.25
N SER A 170 -23.90 -5.57 -6.92
CA SER A 170 -23.63 -6.61 -5.93
C SER A 170 -23.55 -6.10 -4.49
N GLY A 171 -23.66 -4.77 -4.27
CA GLY A 171 -23.52 -4.15 -2.96
C GLY A 171 -22.08 -4.14 -2.43
N LYS A 172 -21.08 -4.51 -3.23
CA LYS A 172 -19.65 -4.52 -2.89
C LYS A 172 -19.01 -3.14 -3.08
N VAL A 173 -19.64 -2.11 -2.54
CA VAL A 173 -19.23 -0.72 -2.79
C VAL A 173 -17.97 -0.26 -2.02
N GLY A 174 -17.38 -1.16 -1.21
CA GLY A 174 -16.21 -0.89 -0.38
C GLY A 174 -16.51 0.03 0.82
N SER A 175 -15.47 0.27 1.64
CA SER A 175 -15.58 1.15 2.83
C SER A 175 -15.24 2.61 2.54
N PHE A 176 -14.63 2.91 1.39
CA PHE A 176 -14.24 4.26 1.04
C PHE A 176 -15.44 5.08 0.60
N LYS A 177 -15.77 6.09 1.40
CA LYS A 177 -16.89 7.01 1.14
C LYS A 177 -16.43 8.45 1.32
N ASN A 178 -16.84 9.33 0.41
CA ASN A 178 -16.71 10.77 0.56
C ASN A 178 -18.06 11.44 0.29
N GLU A 179 -18.42 12.42 1.13
CA GLU A 179 -19.70 13.16 1.02
C GLU A 179 -20.94 12.25 0.89
N GLY A 180 -20.96 11.15 1.65
CA GLY A 180 -22.09 10.21 1.68
C GLY A 180 -22.16 9.22 0.51
N LYS A 181 -21.29 9.34 -0.49
CA LYS A 181 -21.19 8.38 -1.61
C LYS A 181 -19.95 7.51 -1.52
N SER A 182 -20.07 6.26 -1.92
CA SER A 182 -18.97 5.30 -2.06
C SER A 182 -18.04 5.62 -3.23
N PHE A 183 -16.89 4.96 -3.25
CA PHE A 183 -15.95 5.03 -4.36
C PHE A 183 -16.61 4.78 -5.72
N PHE A 184 -17.39 3.70 -5.86
CA PHE A 184 -17.98 3.34 -7.15
C PHE A 184 -19.16 4.23 -7.53
N GLU A 185 -19.93 4.74 -6.57
CA GLU A 185 -20.95 5.77 -6.84
C GLU A 185 -20.31 7.04 -7.39
N TRP A 186 -19.15 7.44 -6.87
CA TRP A 186 -18.40 8.55 -7.46
C TRP A 186 -17.78 8.20 -8.82
N ALA A 187 -17.27 6.97 -8.99
CA ALA A 187 -16.64 6.53 -10.22
C ALA A 187 -17.57 6.63 -11.43
N ILE A 188 -18.84 6.25 -11.27
CA ILE A 188 -19.86 6.36 -12.33
C ILE A 188 -20.37 7.79 -12.56
N MET A 189 -20.11 8.71 -11.63
CA MET A 189 -20.54 10.12 -11.70
C MET A 189 -19.43 11.06 -12.20
N ALA A 190 -18.18 10.59 -12.27
CA ALA A 190 -17.02 11.40 -12.62
C ALA A 190 -16.85 11.64 -14.13
N GLU A 191 -17.87 11.31 -14.93
CA GLU A 191 -17.99 11.59 -16.36
C GLU A 191 -18.60 12.97 -16.63
#